data_AF-A0A933G9J8-F1
#
_entry.id   AF-A0A933G9J8-F1
#
_cell.length_a   1.000
_cell.length_b   1.000
_cell.length_c   1.000
_cell.angle_alpha   90.00
_cell.angle_beta   90.00
_cell.angle_gamma   90.00
#
_symmetry.space_group_name_H-M   'P 1'
#
loop_
_entity.id
_entity.type
_entity.pdbx_description
1 polymer ?
#
loop_
_entity_poly.entity_id
_entity_poly.type
_entity_poly.pdbx_seq_one_letter_code
_entity_poly.pdbx_strand_id
1 'polypeptide(L)'
;MKRTSAVLVVVVLAGAGPAAAEPRGGPVAVVRPAPQMGFAGVLRPKIEDKQTDGEIDCNSPAHWDGDIMYMFYSTGHPWRSSGPDFARLSRPSQRTAIDNDEEWHRGPKGEQGARWIEATHKADDGKLYAWYHNEPPKICGRDRLTAPRIGQMVSTDNGMNWHDQGLVLEAPADSLNCETVNHYFVGGNGDFCVNVDNEKQYVYFFISTYNKDVTEQGVSLARMKYADRDEPKGKVFKWYKGRWDEPGIGGHVTPIFPARIDWHQPEVDAFWGASVHWNTYLRQWVMLLNRARDKAWAQEGVYVSFSPELGSAEAWSKPVKIVDARELVKFKWYPQVVGQDAAARETDKLAGRKARLFVAGLSRWEIEFYKPGETKPAAE
;
A
#
# COMPACT_ATOMS: atom_id res chain seq x y z
N MET A 1 3.06 4.42 -87.68
CA MET A 1 3.49 3.08 -87.22
C MET A 1 2.54 2.63 -86.11
N LYS A 2 1.88 1.49 -86.33
CA LYS A 2 0.74 1.01 -85.55
C LYS A 2 1.19 0.39 -84.22
N ARG A 3 0.43 0.69 -83.16
CA ARG A 3 0.55 0.15 -81.80
C ARG A 3 0.13 -1.32 -81.78
N THR A 4 0.86 -2.13 -81.03
CA THR A 4 0.43 -3.46 -80.56
C THR A 4 0.51 -3.46 -79.04
N SER A 5 -0.64 -3.62 -78.41
CA SER A 5 -0.78 -3.77 -76.96
C SER A 5 -0.45 -5.20 -76.54
N ALA A 6 0.37 -5.37 -75.51
CA ALA A 6 0.56 -6.64 -74.82
C ALA A 6 -0.16 -6.56 -73.46
N VAL A 7 -1.03 -7.54 -73.20
CA VAL A 7 -1.75 -7.72 -71.93
C VAL A 7 -0.83 -8.48 -70.98
N LEU A 8 -0.54 -7.92 -69.81
CA LEU A 8 0.20 -8.58 -68.74
C LEU A 8 -0.81 -9.03 -67.67
N VAL A 9 -0.97 -10.35 -67.51
CA VAL A 9 -1.72 -10.95 -66.40
C VAL A 9 -0.75 -11.13 -65.24
N VAL A 10 -0.95 -10.41 -64.15
CA VAL A 10 -0.20 -10.58 -62.91
C VAL A 10 -1.00 -11.50 -61.99
N VAL A 11 -0.45 -12.69 -61.72
CA VAL A 11 -0.95 -13.62 -60.71
C VAL A 11 -0.45 -13.13 -59.35
N VAL A 12 -1.36 -12.70 -58.47
CA VAL A 12 -1.02 -12.36 -57.08
C VAL A 12 -1.01 -13.65 -56.26
N LEU A 13 0.19 -14.11 -55.91
CA LEU A 13 0.37 -15.15 -54.89
C LEU A 13 0.22 -14.48 -53.52
N ALA A 14 -0.86 -14.80 -52.81
CA ALA A 14 -1.07 -14.40 -51.43
C ALA A 14 -0.06 -15.15 -50.53
N GLY A 15 1.02 -14.48 -50.16
CA GLY A 15 1.94 -14.97 -49.13
C GLY A 15 1.25 -14.89 -47.77
N ALA A 16 1.04 -16.04 -47.12
CA ALA A 16 0.67 -16.10 -45.72
C ALA A 16 1.81 -15.48 -44.89
N GLY A 17 1.57 -14.29 -44.34
CA GLY A 17 2.48 -13.68 -43.38
C GLY A 17 2.55 -14.52 -42.09
N PRO A 18 3.68 -14.50 -41.37
CA PRO A 18 3.80 -15.21 -40.11
C PRO A 18 2.74 -14.69 -39.14
N ALA A 19 1.97 -15.61 -38.56
CA ALA A 19 1.00 -15.30 -37.52
C ALA A 19 1.71 -14.51 -36.41
N ALA A 20 1.17 -13.33 -36.09
CA ALA A 20 1.61 -12.57 -34.93
C ALA A 20 1.53 -13.49 -33.71
N ALA A 21 2.68 -13.70 -33.05
CA ALA A 21 2.70 -14.43 -31.79
C ALA A 21 1.76 -13.72 -30.81
N GLU A 22 0.83 -14.47 -30.22
CA GLU A 22 0.00 -13.95 -29.13
C GLU A 22 0.89 -13.36 -28.04
N PRO A 23 0.47 -12.27 -27.38
CA PRO A 23 1.25 -11.70 -26.29
C PRO A 23 1.43 -12.79 -25.23
N ARG A 24 2.68 -13.20 -24.99
CA ARG A 24 3.00 -14.05 -23.83
C ARG A 24 2.50 -13.31 -22.59
N GLY A 25 1.52 -13.88 -21.90
CA GLY A 25 0.83 -13.22 -20.79
C GLY A 25 1.79 -12.69 -19.72
N GLY A 26 1.43 -11.60 -19.05
CA GLY A 26 2.22 -10.96 -17.99
C GLY A 26 2.46 -11.85 -16.75
N PRO A 27 3.21 -11.36 -15.76
CA PRO A 27 3.39 -12.06 -14.49
C PRO A 27 2.04 -12.33 -13.80
N VAL A 28 1.98 -13.38 -12.99
CA VAL A 28 0.76 -13.77 -12.27
C VAL A 28 1.08 -14.15 -10.84
N ALA A 29 0.16 -13.83 -9.93
CA ALA A 29 0.14 -14.35 -8.57
C ALA A 29 -0.98 -15.39 -8.42
N VAL A 30 -0.67 -16.49 -7.73
CA VAL A 30 -1.63 -17.55 -7.38
C VAL A 30 -1.67 -17.68 -5.87
N VAL A 31 -2.87 -17.61 -5.30
CA VAL A 31 -3.09 -17.77 -3.85
C VAL A 31 -3.54 -19.20 -3.58
N ARG A 32 -2.98 -19.83 -2.55
CA ARG A 32 -3.33 -21.19 -2.11
C ARG A 32 -3.65 -21.21 -0.63
N PRO A 33 -4.61 -22.02 -0.17
CA PRO A 33 -4.84 -22.24 1.25
C PRO A 33 -3.57 -22.72 1.94
N ALA A 34 -3.34 -22.24 3.16
CA ALA A 34 -2.25 -22.64 4.01
C ALA A 34 -2.70 -22.65 5.49
N PRO A 35 -1.98 -23.34 6.40
CA PRO A 35 -2.29 -23.30 7.82
C PRO A 35 -2.40 -21.86 8.31
N GLN A 36 -3.45 -21.60 9.09
CA GLN A 36 -3.75 -20.27 9.60
C GLN A 36 -2.62 -19.80 10.52
N MET A 37 -2.26 -18.53 10.39
CA MET A 37 -1.36 -17.85 11.32
C MET A 37 -1.71 -16.38 11.43
N GLY A 38 -1.57 -15.80 12.62
CA GLY A 38 -1.74 -14.37 12.84
C GLY A 38 -0.47 -13.71 13.36
N PHE A 39 -0.34 -12.42 13.09
CA PHE A 39 0.72 -11.61 13.70
C PHE A 39 0.55 -11.49 15.22
N ALA A 40 1.60 -11.03 15.90
CA ALA A 40 1.54 -10.71 17.32
C ALA A 40 0.45 -9.66 17.62
N GLY A 41 0.33 -8.63 16.76
CA GLY A 41 -0.68 -7.60 16.83
C GLY A 41 -0.67 -6.82 18.15
N VAL A 42 -1.73 -6.06 18.42
CA VAL A 42 -1.92 -5.33 19.68
C VAL A 42 -2.87 -6.11 20.59
N LEU A 43 -2.39 -6.52 21.77
CA LEU A 43 -3.23 -7.16 22.78
C LEU A 43 -3.90 -6.11 23.66
N ARG A 44 -5.24 -6.03 23.62
CA ARG A 44 -5.98 -5.17 24.55
C ARG A 44 -6.00 -5.80 25.95
N PRO A 45 -5.90 -5.02 27.04
CA PRO A 45 -5.86 -5.52 28.42
C PRO A 45 -7.02 -6.44 28.84
N LYS A 46 -8.13 -6.47 28.09
CA LYS A 46 -9.29 -7.33 28.39
C LYS A 46 -9.19 -8.74 27.81
N ILE A 47 -8.16 -9.04 27.02
CA ILE A 47 -7.92 -10.36 26.45
C ILE A 47 -6.60 -10.88 27.05
N GLU A 48 -6.67 -11.43 28.26
CA GLU A 48 -5.52 -12.00 28.98
C GLU A 48 -4.99 -13.30 28.37
N ASP A 49 -5.62 -13.80 27.31
CA ASP A 49 -5.13 -14.95 26.57
C ASP A 49 -4.00 -14.52 25.62
N LYS A 50 -2.77 -14.77 26.07
CA LYS A 50 -1.51 -14.52 25.35
C LYS A 50 -1.40 -15.30 24.02
N GLN A 51 -2.35 -16.18 23.70
CA GLN A 51 -2.39 -16.95 22.44
C GLN A 51 -3.37 -16.42 21.39
N THR A 52 -4.09 -15.33 21.66
CA THR A 52 -5.00 -14.73 20.66
C THR A 52 -4.25 -13.90 19.61
N ASP A 53 -4.79 -13.85 18.39
CA ASP A 53 -4.32 -12.95 17.34
C ASP A 53 -4.59 -11.50 17.78
N GLY A 54 -3.54 -10.68 17.85
CA GLY A 54 -3.67 -9.29 18.27
C GLY A 54 -4.40 -8.43 17.24
N GLU A 55 -4.96 -7.31 17.67
CA GLU A 55 -5.65 -6.38 16.79
C GLU A 55 -4.66 -5.62 15.89
N ILE A 56 -5.06 -5.41 14.64
CA ILE A 56 -4.31 -4.70 13.60
C ILE A 56 -5.31 -3.89 12.78
N ASP A 57 -4.93 -2.65 12.50
CA ASP A 57 -5.77 -1.66 11.84
C ASP A 57 -4.99 -0.82 10.80
N CYS A 58 -4.03 -1.45 10.11
CA CYS A 58 -3.32 -0.92 8.94
C CYS A 58 -2.31 -1.97 8.40
N ASN A 59 -1.52 -1.59 7.39
CA ASN A 59 -0.30 -2.31 7.01
C ASN A 59 0.65 -2.49 8.22
N SER A 60 1.33 -3.63 8.31
CA SER A 60 2.27 -3.94 9.40
C SER A 60 3.71 -3.97 8.87
N PRO A 61 4.45 -2.85 8.89
CA PRO A 61 5.78 -2.81 8.29
C PRO A 61 6.83 -3.51 9.15
N ALA A 62 7.78 -4.19 8.51
CA ALA A 62 8.89 -4.88 9.14
C ALA A 62 10.25 -4.41 8.60
N HIS A 63 11.29 -4.58 9.42
CA HIS A 63 12.69 -4.38 9.02
C HIS A 63 13.61 -5.29 9.85
N TRP A 64 14.82 -5.51 9.33
CA TRP A 64 15.88 -6.25 10.02
C TRP A 64 16.91 -5.29 10.62
N ASP A 65 17.40 -5.61 11.82
CA ASP A 65 18.64 -5.04 12.39
C ASP A 65 19.46 -6.19 12.99
N GLY A 66 20.62 -6.47 12.38
CA GLY A 66 21.32 -7.74 12.63
C GLY A 66 20.44 -8.95 12.35
N ASP A 67 20.38 -9.89 13.31
CA ASP A 67 19.57 -11.11 13.22
C ASP A 67 18.17 -10.93 13.84
N ILE A 68 17.77 -9.69 14.15
CA ILE A 68 16.49 -9.38 14.77
C ILE A 68 15.59 -8.71 13.75
N MET A 69 14.45 -9.34 13.46
CA MET A 69 13.33 -8.71 12.78
C MET A 69 12.56 -7.88 13.80
N TYR A 70 12.22 -6.66 13.41
CA TYR A 70 11.24 -5.80 14.09
C TYR A 70 10.02 -5.65 13.20
N MET A 71 8.83 -5.63 13.80
CA MET A 71 7.57 -5.46 13.09
C MET A 71 6.63 -4.56 13.88
N PHE A 72 5.93 -3.67 13.18
CA PHE A 72 5.00 -2.72 13.77
C PHE A 72 3.55 -3.12 13.53
N TYR A 73 2.71 -2.82 14.51
CA TYR A 73 1.26 -2.97 14.47
C TYR A 73 0.63 -1.69 15.02
N SER A 74 -0.51 -1.28 14.48
CA SER A 74 -1.19 -0.09 14.99
C SER A 74 -2.68 -0.33 15.19
N THR A 75 -3.20 0.23 16.27
CA THR A 75 -4.63 0.32 16.60
C THR A 75 -4.88 1.65 17.31
N GLY A 76 -4.89 2.74 16.56
CA GLY A 76 -4.91 4.12 17.07
C GLY A 76 -3.57 4.62 17.66
N HIS A 77 -2.63 3.71 17.89
CA HIS A 77 -1.26 3.99 18.35
C HIS A 77 -0.32 2.88 17.86
N PRO A 78 0.97 3.16 17.57
CA PRO A 78 1.93 2.15 17.12
C PRO A 78 2.55 1.31 18.24
N TRP A 79 2.66 0.02 17.99
CA TRP A 79 3.28 -1.00 18.83
C TRP A 79 4.33 -1.76 18.02
N ARG A 80 5.32 -2.34 18.70
CA ARG A 80 6.44 -3.04 18.09
C ARG A 80 6.65 -4.41 18.70
N SER A 81 6.85 -5.43 17.87
CA SER A 81 7.40 -6.73 18.28
C SER A 81 8.76 -6.97 17.65
N SER A 82 9.52 -7.90 18.22
CA SER A 82 10.81 -8.31 17.68
C SER A 82 11.05 -9.81 17.84
N GLY A 83 11.82 -10.42 16.94
CA GLY A 83 12.14 -11.84 16.99
C GLY A 83 13.06 -12.27 15.84
N PRO A 84 13.41 -13.57 15.74
CA PRO A 84 14.30 -14.07 14.69
C PRO A 84 13.61 -14.22 13.32
N ASP A 85 12.28 -14.12 13.24
CA ASP A 85 11.46 -14.07 12.03
C ASP A 85 10.02 -13.65 12.37
N PHE A 86 9.18 -13.47 11.35
CA PHE A 86 7.79 -13.02 11.52
C PHE A 86 6.89 -14.02 12.28
N ALA A 87 7.23 -15.32 12.31
CA ALA A 87 6.46 -16.34 13.00
C ALA A 87 6.85 -16.45 14.49
N ARG A 88 8.04 -15.98 14.87
CA ARG A 88 8.61 -16.07 16.22
C ARG A 88 8.83 -14.69 16.86
N LEU A 89 7.94 -13.74 16.59
CA LEU A 89 7.96 -12.40 17.18
C LEU A 89 7.50 -12.39 18.65
N SER A 90 8.05 -11.47 19.44
CA SER A 90 7.67 -11.26 20.84
C SER A 90 6.17 -10.95 21.00
N ARG A 91 5.55 -11.54 22.03
CA ARG A 91 4.16 -11.28 22.44
C ARG A 91 4.11 -10.99 23.95
N PRO A 92 3.33 -9.99 24.42
CA PRO A 92 2.64 -8.97 23.62
C PRO A 92 3.62 -8.08 22.85
N SER A 93 3.12 -7.35 21.84
CA SER A 93 3.85 -6.21 21.28
C SER A 93 4.04 -5.13 22.36
N GLN A 94 5.06 -4.30 22.18
CA GLN A 94 5.42 -3.23 23.12
C GLN A 94 4.95 -1.88 22.59
N ARG A 95 4.35 -1.05 23.43
CA ARG A 95 3.88 0.29 23.03
C ARG A 95 5.09 1.16 22.74
N THR A 96 5.09 1.82 21.59
CA THR A 96 6.15 2.78 21.25
C THR A 96 5.86 4.15 21.89
N ALA A 97 6.89 4.98 22.04
CA ALA A 97 6.77 6.37 22.49
C ALA A 97 7.01 7.32 21.32
N ILE A 98 6.26 8.43 21.30
CA ILE A 98 6.47 9.54 20.37
C ILE A 98 6.71 10.78 21.21
N ASP A 99 7.78 11.52 20.93
CA ASP A 99 8.26 12.62 21.77
C ASP A 99 7.26 13.76 21.97
N ASN A 100 6.34 13.96 21.02
CA ASN A 100 5.28 14.97 21.08
C ASN A 100 3.88 14.42 21.44
N ASP A 101 3.75 13.19 21.96
CA ASP A 101 2.44 12.54 22.20
C ASP A 101 1.49 13.38 23.07
N GLU A 102 2.01 14.04 24.12
CA GLU A 102 1.19 14.91 24.97
C GLU A 102 0.69 16.15 24.23
N GLU A 103 1.58 16.86 23.51
CA GLU A 103 1.20 18.03 22.70
C GLU A 103 0.26 17.64 21.54
N TRP A 104 0.44 16.45 20.97
CA TRP A 104 -0.39 15.94 19.88
C TRP A 104 -1.86 15.80 20.29
N HIS A 105 -2.11 15.36 21.53
CA HIS A 105 -3.46 15.12 22.03
C HIS A 105 -4.04 16.29 22.83
N ARG A 106 -3.20 17.12 23.45
CA ARG A 106 -3.61 18.17 24.41
C ARG A 106 -2.98 19.54 24.16
N GLY A 107 -2.25 19.70 23.06
CA GLY A 107 -1.53 20.92 22.72
C GLY A 107 -2.39 22.03 22.13
N PRO A 108 -1.76 23.17 21.77
CA PRO A 108 -2.45 24.38 21.33
C PRO A 108 -3.18 24.23 19.98
N LYS A 109 -2.81 23.23 19.19
CA LYS A 109 -3.50 22.89 17.93
C LYS A 109 -4.77 22.06 18.16
N GLY A 110 -5.09 21.74 19.41
CA GLY A 110 -6.16 20.82 19.77
C GLY A 110 -5.80 19.36 19.50
N GLU A 111 -6.71 18.46 19.86
CA GLU A 111 -6.57 17.01 19.65
C GLU A 111 -6.35 16.68 18.17
N GLN A 112 -5.17 16.16 17.83
CA GLN A 112 -4.82 15.76 16.46
C GLN A 112 -5.20 14.30 16.13
N GLY A 113 -5.81 13.58 17.08
CA GLY A 113 -6.27 12.21 16.90
C GLY A 113 -5.16 11.18 16.84
N ALA A 114 -5.49 9.99 16.34
CA ALA A 114 -4.64 8.81 16.42
C ALA A 114 -3.54 8.79 15.34
N ARG A 115 -2.54 7.92 15.56
CA ARG A 115 -1.40 7.71 14.64
C ARG A 115 -1.16 6.22 14.43
N TRP A 116 -1.09 5.77 13.17
CA TRP A 116 -0.79 4.39 12.80
C TRP A 116 0.45 4.35 11.91
N ILE A 117 1.49 3.62 12.30
CA ILE A 117 2.64 3.38 11.41
C ILE A 117 2.23 2.36 10.35
N GLU A 118 2.31 2.76 9.08
CA GLU A 118 1.96 1.88 7.94
C GLU A 118 3.18 1.50 7.08
N ALA A 119 4.26 2.28 7.16
CA ALA A 119 5.48 2.01 6.41
C ALA A 119 6.73 2.41 7.19
N THR A 120 7.83 1.69 6.97
CA THR A 120 9.14 1.97 7.54
C THR A 120 10.26 1.81 6.52
N HIS A 121 11.37 2.54 6.73
CA HIS A 121 12.61 2.39 5.99
C HIS A 121 13.81 2.47 6.93
N LYS A 122 14.61 1.39 7.02
CA LYS A 122 15.87 1.39 7.75
C LYS A 122 16.97 1.87 6.81
N ALA A 123 17.56 3.03 7.12
CA ALA A 123 18.63 3.61 6.33
C ALA A 123 20.01 3.02 6.71
N ASP A 124 20.98 3.20 5.81
CA ASP A 124 22.35 2.68 5.97
C ASP A 124 23.09 3.30 7.17
N ASP A 125 22.68 4.51 7.56
CA ASP A 125 23.17 5.23 8.74
C ASP A 125 22.59 4.69 10.06
N GLY A 126 21.75 3.65 10.00
CA GLY A 126 21.13 3.00 11.16
C GLY A 126 19.84 3.66 11.64
N LYS A 127 19.47 4.85 11.14
CA LYS A 127 18.18 5.47 11.46
C LYS A 127 17.04 4.68 10.84
N LEU A 128 15.93 4.61 11.58
CA LEU A 128 14.67 4.07 11.09
C LEU A 128 13.72 5.22 10.85
N TYR A 129 13.23 5.35 9.63
CA TYR A 129 12.17 6.29 9.27
C TYR A 129 10.85 5.53 9.26
N ALA A 130 9.80 6.16 9.76
CA ALA A 130 8.44 5.67 9.63
C ALA A 130 7.54 6.76 9.11
N TRP A 131 6.51 6.33 8.38
CA TRP A 131 5.41 7.19 7.98
C TRP A 131 4.15 6.71 8.68
N TYR A 132 3.38 7.67 9.17
CA TYR A 132 2.15 7.38 9.90
C TYR A 132 0.92 7.98 9.24
N HIS A 133 -0.15 7.21 9.27
CA HIS A 133 -1.49 7.66 9.03
C HIS A 133 -1.94 8.46 10.25
N ASN A 134 -2.56 9.62 10.01
CA ASN A 134 -3.17 10.41 11.05
C ASN A 134 -4.61 10.75 10.73
N GLU A 135 -5.49 10.46 11.69
CA GLU A 135 -6.92 10.77 11.63
C GLU A 135 -7.28 11.86 12.65
N PRO A 136 -7.30 13.15 12.25
CA PRO A 136 -7.79 14.20 13.13
C PRO A 136 -9.30 14.01 13.42
N PRO A 137 -9.76 14.23 14.66
CA PRO A 137 -11.14 14.02 15.02
C PRO A 137 -12.03 15.20 14.59
N LYS A 138 -13.35 14.98 14.62
CA LYS A 138 -14.39 16.03 14.52
C LYS A 138 -14.37 16.86 13.24
N ILE A 139 -13.90 16.28 12.13
CA ILE A 139 -13.95 16.97 10.84
C ILE A 139 -15.42 17.15 10.42
N CYS A 140 -15.74 18.30 9.83
CA CYS A 140 -17.12 18.70 9.51
C CYS A 140 -18.07 18.71 10.73
N GLY A 141 -17.54 18.85 11.95
CA GLY A 141 -18.35 18.84 13.18
C GLY A 141 -18.94 17.46 13.53
N ARG A 142 -18.44 16.38 12.94
CA ARG A 142 -18.95 15.01 13.14
C ARG A 142 -17.90 14.16 13.86
N ASP A 143 -18.26 13.64 15.04
CA ASP A 143 -17.30 12.94 15.92
C ASP A 143 -16.66 11.68 15.30
N ARG A 144 -17.34 11.01 14.36
CA ARG A 144 -16.89 9.75 13.75
C ARG A 144 -16.13 9.91 12.44
N LEU A 145 -16.16 11.09 11.83
CA LEU A 145 -15.56 11.29 10.52
C LEU A 145 -14.25 12.06 10.62
N THR A 146 -13.33 11.67 9.75
CA THR A 146 -12.01 12.27 9.65
C THR A 146 -11.65 12.55 8.17
N ALA A 147 -10.52 13.21 7.97
CA ALA A 147 -9.87 13.36 6.69
C ALA A 147 -8.40 13.01 6.92
N PRO A 148 -7.93 11.82 6.50
CA PRO A 148 -6.61 11.36 6.86
C PRO A 148 -5.51 12.21 6.23
N ARG A 149 -4.38 12.21 6.95
CA ARG A 149 -3.15 12.90 6.61
C ARG A 149 -1.99 11.93 6.83
N ILE A 150 -0.83 12.23 6.27
CA ILE A 150 0.37 11.40 6.46
C ILE A 150 1.49 12.25 7.01
N GLY A 151 2.11 11.78 8.08
CA GLY A 151 3.33 12.37 8.64
C GLY A 151 4.52 11.42 8.59
N GLN A 152 5.67 11.95 8.99
CA GLN A 152 6.93 11.21 9.06
C GLN A 152 7.53 11.34 10.46
N MET A 153 8.22 10.29 10.91
CA MET A 153 8.99 10.28 12.13
C MET A 153 10.30 9.49 11.94
N VAL A 154 11.26 9.71 12.84
CA VAL A 154 12.57 9.05 12.82
C VAL A 154 12.89 8.46 14.19
N SER A 155 13.62 7.34 14.19
CA SER A 155 14.05 6.65 15.40
C SER A 155 15.49 6.15 15.26
N THR A 156 16.21 6.12 16.38
CA THR A 156 17.57 5.58 16.50
C THR A 156 17.63 4.28 17.30
N ASP A 157 16.50 3.73 17.74
CA ASP A 157 16.42 2.55 18.59
C ASP A 157 15.46 1.47 18.05
N ASN A 158 15.41 1.39 16.72
CA ASN A 158 14.51 0.51 15.97
C ASN A 158 13.02 0.79 16.22
N GLY A 159 12.66 2.05 16.50
CA GLY A 159 11.29 2.49 16.61
C GLY A 159 10.62 2.17 17.95
N MET A 160 11.40 2.08 19.03
CA MET A 160 10.80 2.10 20.37
C MET A 160 10.47 3.54 20.77
N ASN A 161 11.37 4.48 20.47
CA ASN A 161 11.17 5.91 20.66
C ASN A 161 11.27 6.64 19.32
N TRP A 162 10.31 7.51 19.05
CA TRP A 162 10.16 8.25 17.80
C TRP A 162 10.23 9.75 18.03
N HIS A 163 10.98 10.42 17.15
CA HIS A 163 10.96 11.87 16.97
C HIS A 163 10.04 12.22 15.80
N ASP A 164 8.95 12.93 16.06
CA ASP A 164 8.01 13.35 15.02
C ASP A 164 8.62 14.47 14.15
N GLN A 165 8.61 14.28 12.83
CA GLN A 165 9.10 15.25 11.85
C GLN A 165 7.96 16.02 11.17
N GLY A 166 6.71 15.80 11.62
CA GLY A 166 5.51 16.48 11.18
C GLY A 166 4.82 15.87 9.95
N LEU A 167 3.74 16.53 9.53
CA LEU A 167 2.94 16.15 8.37
C LEU A 167 3.69 16.42 7.07
N VAL A 168 3.54 15.51 6.10
CA VAL A 168 4.19 15.56 4.78
C VAL A 168 3.20 15.43 3.61
N LEU A 169 2.02 14.84 3.84
CA LEU A 169 0.93 14.79 2.86
C LEU A 169 -0.41 15.12 3.51
N GLU A 170 -1.19 15.96 2.82
CA GLU A 170 -2.54 16.35 3.20
C GLU A 170 -3.31 16.75 1.94
N ALA A 171 -4.60 16.44 1.85
CA ALA A 171 -5.44 16.82 0.72
C ALA A 171 -5.63 18.36 0.63
N PRO A 172 -6.06 18.91 -0.50
CA PRO A 172 -6.50 20.31 -0.60
C PRO A 172 -7.55 20.65 0.46
N ALA A 173 -7.52 21.88 1.00
CA ALA A 173 -8.44 22.28 2.08
C ALA A 173 -9.93 22.24 1.65
N ASP A 174 -10.19 22.38 0.35
CA ASP A 174 -11.52 22.30 -0.23
C ASP A 174 -11.92 20.87 -0.63
N SER A 175 -11.12 19.84 -0.34
CA SER A 175 -11.38 18.45 -0.74
C SER A 175 -12.50 17.76 0.04
N LEU A 176 -13.06 18.40 1.08
CA LEU A 176 -14.00 17.76 2.00
C LEU A 176 -15.42 17.71 1.45
N ASN A 177 -16.08 16.56 1.62
CA ASN A 177 -17.51 16.35 1.43
C ASN A 177 -18.17 16.08 2.79
N CYS A 178 -18.66 17.13 3.45
CA CYS A 178 -19.30 17.03 4.76
C CYS A 178 -20.68 16.34 4.73
N GLU A 179 -21.31 16.25 3.55
CA GLU A 179 -22.59 15.57 3.34
C GLU A 179 -22.42 14.07 3.06
N THR A 180 -21.19 13.56 3.13
CA THR A 180 -20.90 12.17 2.80
C THR A 180 -21.73 11.19 3.63
N VAL A 181 -22.13 10.12 2.94
CA VAL A 181 -22.69 8.92 3.57
C VAL A 181 -21.62 7.90 3.97
N ASN A 182 -20.35 8.14 3.62
CA ASN A 182 -19.22 7.30 4.03
C ASN A 182 -19.15 7.21 5.56
N HIS A 183 -18.77 6.04 6.07
CA HIS A 183 -18.72 5.79 7.50
C HIS A 183 -17.46 6.32 8.19
N TYR A 184 -16.38 6.58 7.45
CA TYR A 184 -15.07 6.92 8.02
C TYR A 184 -14.54 8.27 7.50
N PHE A 185 -14.57 8.50 6.18
CA PHE A 185 -13.83 9.62 5.58
C PHE A 185 -14.73 10.63 4.86
N VAL A 186 -14.52 11.91 5.15
CA VAL A 186 -15.11 13.05 4.41
C VAL A 186 -14.21 13.57 3.30
N GLY A 187 -12.98 13.08 3.18
CA GLY A 187 -11.92 13.70 2.40
C GLY A 187 -10.58 13.06 2.77
N GLY A 188 -9.46 13.64 2.33
CA GLY A 188 -8.13 13.30 2.84
C GLY A 188 -7.34 12.27 2.02
N ASN A 189 -6.10 12.06 2.48
CA ASN A 189 -5.12 11.16 1.88
C ASN A 189 -4.56 10.24 2.97
N GLY A 190 -4.74 8.93 2.83
CA GLY A 190 -4.38 7.94 3.85
C GLY A 190 -4.13 6.56 3.25
N ASP A 191 -4.20 5.53 4.09
CA ASP A 191 -4.14 4.10 3.76
C ASP A 191 -3.09 3.79 2.68
N PHE A 192 -1.84 3.73 3.12
CA PHE A 192 -0.70 3.93 2.24
C PHE A 192 0.41 2.92 2.45
N CYS A 193 1.33 2.92 1.50
CA CYS A 193 2.62 2.25 1.60
C CYS A 193 3.72 3.19 1.12
N VAL A 194 4.92 3.03 1.67
CA VAL A 194 6.11 3.76 1.26
C VAL A 194 7.22 2.79 0.89
N ASN A 195 7.84 3.00 -0.26
CA ASN A 195 9.02 2.25 -0.71
C ASN A 195 10.10 3.19 -1.22
N VAL A 196 11.35 2.81 -1.02
CA VAL A 196 12.52 3.48 -1.59
C VAL A 196 12.91 2.76 -2.87
N ASP A 197 13.24 3.50 -3.92
CA ASP A 197 13.76 2.87 -5.14
C ASP A 197 15.14 2.22 -4.91
N ASN A 198 15.51 1.32 -5.80
CA ASN A 198 16.77 0.56 -5.70
C ASN A 198 18.01 1.46 -5.78
N GLU A 199 17.89 2.64 -6.40
CA GLU A 199 18.97 3.62 -6.58
C GLU A 199 19.07 4.60 -5.40
N LYS A 200 18.16 4.54 -4.43
CA LYS A 200 18.00 5.50 -3.32
C LYS A 200 17.96 6.95 -3.82
N GLN A 201 17.28 7.18 -4.94
CA GLN A 201 17.03 8.51 -5.47
C GLN A 201 15.77 9.10 -4.84
N TYR A 202 14.71 8.29 -4.73
CA TYR A 202 13.42 8.73 -4.24
C TYR A 202 12.79 7.77 -3.22
N VAL A 203 12.01 8.36 -2.33
CA VAL A 203 11.00 7.72 -1.50
C VAL A 203 9.66 7.89 -2.21
N TYR A 204 8.98 6.80 -2.53
CA TYR A 204 7.67 6.80 -3.20
C TYR A 204 6.56 6.43 -2.22
N PHE A 205 5.48 7.20 -2.28
CA PHE A 205 4.27 7.02 -1.49
C PHE A 205 3.16 6.54 -2.42
N PHE A 206 2.49 5.45 -2.04
CA PHE A 206 1.29 4.93 -2.69
C PHE A 206 0.13 5.20 -1.75
N ILE A 207 -0.71 6.16 -2.09
CA ILE A 207 -1.71 6.72 -1.18
C ILE A 207 -3.12 6.47 -1.70
N SER A 208 -4.05 6.23 -0.79
CA SER A 208 -5.48 6.25 -1.09
C SER A 208 -6.01 7.66 -0.91
N THR A 209 -6.85 8.11 -1.84
CA THR A 209 -7.37 9.49 -1.87
C THR A 209 -8.90 9.52 -1.90
N TYR A 210 -9.48 10.37 -1.07
CA TYR A 210 -10.91 10.41 -0.76
C TYR A 210 -11.54 11.79 -1.03
N ASN A 211 -10.98 12.55 -1.97
CA ASN A 211 -11.40 13.91 -2.32
C ASN A 211 -12.89 13.95 -2.74
N LYS A 212 -13.63 15.02 -2.42
CA LYS A 212 -15.00 15.25 -2.91
C LYS A 212 -15.13 15.21 -4.44
N ASP A 213 -14.06 15.53 -5.18
CA ASP A 213 -13.99 15.36 -6.61
C ASP A 213 -13.55 13.93 -6.95
N VAL A 214 -14.47 13.16 -7.56
CA VAL A 214 -14.23 11.77 -7.95
C VAL A 214 -13.03 11.60 -8.89
N THR A 215 -12.65 12.63 -9.66
CA THR A 215 -11.48 12.57 -10.55
C THR A 215 -10.16 12.51 -9.79
N GLU A 216 -10.16 12.84 -8.50
CA GLU A 216 -9.01 12.76 -7.60
C GLU A 216 -9.10 11.59 -6.61
N GLN A 217 -10.11 10.72 -6.74
CA GLN A 217 -10.29 9.56 -5.87
C GLN A 217 -9.62 8.30 -6.41
N GLY A 218 -9.05 7.49 -5.52
CA GLY A 218 -8.47 6.18 -5.86
C GLY A 218 -7.07 6.00 -5.28
N VAL A 219 -6.23 5.23 -5.97
CA VAL A 219 -4.82 5.07 -5.58
C VAL A 219 -3.98 6.06 -6.38
N SER A 220 -3.20 6.89 -5.69
CA SER A 220 -2.37 7.95 -6.25
C SER A 220 -0.92 7.81 -5.78
N LEU A 221 -0.02 8.61 -6.39
CA LEU A 221 1.40 8.61 -6.06
C LEU A 221 1.86 9.96 -5.51
N ALA A 222 2.82 9.91 -4.60
CA ALA A 222 3.68 11.04 -4.24
C ALA A 222 5.14 10.57 -4.14
N ARG A 223 6.09 11.50 -4.18
CA ARG A 223 7.51 11.18 -3.95
C ARG A 223 8.27 12.32 -3.30
N MET A 224 9.37 11.96 -2.65
CA MET A 224 10.36 12.86 -2.07
C MET A 224 11.75 12.36 -2.46
N LYS A 225 12.75 13.24 -2.59
CA LYS A 225 14.13 12.77 -2.77
C LYS A 225 14.59 12.03 -1.51
N TYR A 226 15.27 10.92 -1.67
CA TYR A 226 15.77 10.14 -0.52
C TYR A 226 16.70 10.95 0.40
N ALA A 227 17.43 11.91 -0.15
CA ALA A 227 18.29 12.82 0.60
C ALA A 227 17.53 13.78 1.53
N ASP A 228 16.25 14.05 1.26
CA ASP A 228 15.43 15.00 2.02
C ASP A 228 14.78 14.34 3.28
N ARG A 229 15.00 13.04 3.51
CA ARG A 229 14.35 12.27 4.59
C ARG A 229 14.62 12.79 6.00
N ASP A 230 15.73 13.46 6.24
CA ASP A 230 16.03 14.05 7.55
C ASP A 230 15.24 15.36 7.80
N GLU A 231 14.80 16.04 6.74
CA GLU A 231 14.07 17.31 6.77
C GLU A 231 12.89 17.30 5.77
N PRO A 232 11.87 16.44 5.97
CA PRO A 232 10.90 16.08 4.92
C PRO A 232 9.85 17.18 4.63
N LYS A 233 9.75 18.19 5.49
CA LYS A 233 8.70 19.20 5.43
C LYS A 233 8.77 19.99 4.11
N GLY A 234 7.69 19.91 3.34
CA GLY A 234 7.59 20.57 2.03
C GLY A 234 8.46 19.92 0.94
N LYS A 235 8.94 18.69 1.14
CA LYS A 235 9.82 17.96 0.20
C LYS A 235 9.11 16.82 -0.54
N VAL A 236 7.86 16.53 -0.18
CA VAL A 236 7.01 15.57 -0.89
C VAL A 236 6.22 16.29 -1.98
N PHE A 237 6.18 15.70 -3.18
CA PHE A 237 5.43 16.17 -4.33
C PHE A 237 4.51 15.07 -4.86
N LYS A 238 3.26 15.42 -5.15
CA LYS A 238 2.23 14.52 -5.69
C LYS A 238 2.35 14.41 -7.21
N TRP A 239 1.99 13.24 -7.74
CA TRP A 239 1.81 13.06 -9.17
C TRP A 239 0.48 13.69 -9.61
N TYR A 240 0.56 14.62 -10.55
CA TYR A 240 -0.60 15.30 -11.11
C TYR A 240 -0.38 15.63 -12.57
N LYS A 241 -1.32 15.24 -13.44
CA LYS A 241 -1.33 15.56 -14.87
C LYS A 241 0.03 15.32 -15.56
N GLY A 242 0.66 14.18 -15.27
CA GLY A 242 1.92 13.81 -15.92
C GLY A 242 3.19 14.36 -15.26
N ARG A 243 3.09 15.04 -14.11
CA ARG A 243 4.21 15.77 -13.48
C ARG A 243 4.25 15.58 -11.96
N TRP A 244 5.40 15.89 -11.37
CA TRP A 244 5.67 15.84 -9.93
C TRP A 244 5.87 17.25 -9.36
N ASP A 245 4.90 18.13 -9.52
CA ASP A 245 4.99 19.55 -9.13
C ASP A 245 3.91 20.00 -8.14
N GLU A 246 2.89 19.18 -7.88
CA GLU A 246 1.89 19.45 -6.84
C GLU A 246 2.49 19.24 -5.44
N PRO A 247 2.31 20.18 -4.49
CA PRO A 247 2.87 20.05 -3.15
C PRO A 247 2.21 18.90 -2.38
N GLY A 248 3.00 18.19 -1.56
CA GLY A 248 2.49 17.09 -0.74
C GLY A 248 1.34 17.51 0.17
N ILE A 249 1.45 18.69 0.79
CA ILE A 249 0.37 19.32 1.57
C ILE A 249 -0.42 20.23 0.66
N GLY A 250 -1.74 20.01 0.59
CA GLY A 250 -2.67 20.89 -0.12
C GLY A 250 -2.69 20.73 -1.65
N GLY A 251 -1.76 19.96 -2.24
CA GLY A 251 -1.74 19.73 -3.69
C GLY A 251 -2.72 18.67 -4.17
N HIS A 252 -3.01 18.72 -5.47
CA HIS A 252 -3.93 17.81 -6.16
C HIS A 252 -3.22 16.53 -6.63
N VAL A 253 -4.02 15.52 -7.01
CA VAL A 253 -3.51 14.21 -7.47
C VAL A 253 -4.15 13.78 -8.78
N THR A 254 -3.45 12.94 -9.55
CA THR A 254 -4.03 12.12 -10.61
C THR A 254 -3.89 10.65 -10.22
N PRO A 255 -5.01 9.95 -9.91
CA PRO A 255 -4.96 8.55 -9.53
C PRO A 255 -4.40 7.66 -10.64
N ILE A 256 -3.55 6.70 -10.27
CA ILE A 256 -3.11 5.60 -11.16
C ILE A 256 -4.18 4.52 -11.27
N PHE A 257 -4.99 4.36 -10.22
CA PHE A 257 -6.19 3.56 -10.24
C PHE A 257 -7.37 4.43 -9.77
N PRO A 258 -8.07 5.10 -10.69
CA PRO A 258 -9.17 5.99 -10.32
C PRO A 258 -10.35 5.20 -9.76
N ALA A 259 -11.07 5.82 -8.82
CA ALA A 259 -12.36 5.32 -8.37
C ALA A 259 -13.36 5.31 -9.54
N ARG A 260 -14.13 4.24 -9.65
CA ARG A 260 -15.19 4.10 -10.65
C ARG A 260 -16.52 4.62 -10.15
N ILE A 261 -16.77 4.47 -8.86
CA ILE A 261 -17.91 5.04 -8.16
C ILE A 261 -17.37 5.77 -6.93
N ASP A 262 -17.87 6.98 -6.73
CA ASP A 262 -17.47 7.95 -5.71
C ASP A 262 -17.57 7.38 -4.28
N TRP A 263 -16.51 7.57 -3.49
CA TRP A 263 -16.43 7.21 -2.07
C TRP A 263 -17.53 7.80 -1.18
N HIS A 264 -18.18 8.87 -1.63
CA HIS A 264 -19.23 9.56 -0.91
C HIS A 264 -20.65 9.14 -1.31
N GLN A 265 -20.79 8.05 -2.07
CA GLN A 265 -22.06 7.42 -2.44
C GLN A 265 -22.34 6.16 -1.59
N PRO A 266 -23.59 5.67 -1.52
CA PRO A 266 -23.90 4.44 -0.81
C PRO A 266 -23.20 3.21 -1.37
N GLU A 267 -23.15 3.11 -2.71
CA GLU A 267 -22.36 2.15 -3.46
C GLU A 267 -21.00 2.78 -3.79
N VAL A 268 -19.93 2.00 -3.72
CA VAL A 268 -18.56 2.45 -4.02
C VAL A 268 -17.93 1.44 -4.97
N ASP A 269 -16.96 1.85 -5.79
CA ASP A 269 -16.12 0.93 -6.56
C ASP A 269 -14.75 1.57 -6.70
N ALA A 270 -13.88 1.29 -5.73
CA ALA A 270 -12.57 1.91 -5.63
C ALA A 270 -11.53 0.95 -5.05
N PHE A 271 -10.33 0.98 -5.63
CA PHE A 271 -9.15 0.36 -5.04
C PHE A 271 -8.55 1.28 -3.98
N TRP A 272 -8.00 0.69 -2.91
CA TRP A 272 -7.37 1.43 -1.81
C TRP A 272 -6.45 0.55 -0.96
N GLY A 273 -5.72 1.18 -0.04
CA GLY A 273 -4.86 0.54 0.94
C GLY A 273 -3.73 -0.24 0.26
N ALA A 274 -2.94 0.45 -0.58
CA ALA A 274 -1.87 -0.19 -1.33
C ALA A 274 -0.83 -0.81 -0.38
N SER A 275 -0.38 -2.02 -0.72
CA SER A 275 0.76 -2.67 -0.09
C SER A 275 1.75 -3.10 -1.16
N VAL A 276 2.93 -2.47 -1.20
CA VAL A 276 3.89 -2.59 -2.31
C VAL A 276 5.18 -3.23 -1.84
N HIS A 277 5.70 -4.17 -2.62
CA HIS A 277 6.97 -4.83 -2.35
C HIS A 277 7.75 -5.12 -3.64
N TRP A 278 9.07 -5.27 -3.51
CA TRP A 278 9.90 -5.81 -4.56
C TRP A 278 9.84 -7.33 -4.54
N ASN A 279 9.52 -7.93 -5.69
CA ASN A 279 9.57 -9.37 -5.86
C ASN A 279 10.89 -9.80 -6.52
N THR A 280 11.75 -10.50 -5.78
CA THR A 280 13.09 -10.88 -6.25
C THR A 280 13.05 -11.93 -7.37
N TYR A 281 12.02 -12.79 -7.38
CA TYR A 281 11.85 -13.82 -8.41
C TYR A 281 11.40 -13.22 -9.73
N LEU A 282 10.38 -12.36 -9.71
CA LEU A 282 9.87 -11.66 -10.89
C LEU A 282 10.82 -10.55 -11.37
N ARG A 283 11.63 -9.99 -10.46
CA ARG A 283 12.40 -8.76 -10.65
C ARG A 283 11.50 -7.58 -11.03
N GLN A 284 10.38 -7.47 -10.33
CA GLN A 284 9.36 -6.44 -10.53
C GLN A 284 8.72 -6.06 -9.19
N TRP A 285 8.15 -4.86 -9.14
CA TRP A 285 7.30 -4.41 -8.06
C TRP A 285 5.92 -5.05 -8.15
N VAL A 286 5.37 -5.37 -6.99
CA VAL A 286 4.04 -5.96 -6.84
C VAL A 286 3.26 -5.11 -5.86
N MET A 287 2.03 -4.77 -6.21
CA MET A 287 1.10 -4.04 -5.36
C MET A 287 -0.12 -4.91 -5.06
N LEU A 288 -0.46 -5.04 -3.78
CA LEU A 288 -1.73 -5.58 -3.33
C LEU A 288 -2.69 -4.46 -2.97
N LEU A 289 -3.98 -4.68 -3.25
CA LEU A 289 -5.04 -3.68 -3.09
C LEU A 289 -6.30 -4.31 -2.51
N ASN A 290 -6.94 -3.57 -1.61
CA ASN A 290 -8.36 -3.76 -1.31
C ASN A 290 -9.20 -3.24 -2.49
N ARG A 291 -10.44 -3.73 -2.62
CA ARG A 291 -11.47 -3.10 -3.47
C ARG A 291 -12.77 -2.96 -2.69
N ALA A 292 -13.15 -1.73 -2.40
CA ALA A 292 -14.40 -1.43 -1.70
C ALA A 292 -15.61 -1.50 -2.64
N ARG A 293 -16.77 -1.90 -2.12
CA ARG A 293 -18.04 -1.94 -2.85
C ARG A 293 -19.16 -1.07 -2.29
N ASP A 294 -19.00 -0.53 -1.08
CA ASP A 294 -20.02 0.30 -0.43
C ASP A 294 -19.43 1.27 0.60
N LYS A 295 -20.27 2.18 1.10
CA LYS A 295 -19.97 3.18 2.13
C LYS A 295 -19.50 2.62 3.48
N ALA A 296 -19.74 1.33 3.73
CA ALA A 296 -19.32 0.62 4.94
C ALA A 296 -17.99 -0.11 4.74
N TRP A 297 -17.34 0.11 3.59
CA TRP A 297 -16.05 -0.44 3.23
C TRP A 297 -16.07 -1.97 3.13
N ALA A 298 -17.24 -2.56 2.85
CA ALA A 298 -17.30 -3.96 2.51
C ALA A 298 -16.41 -4.23 1.29
N GLN A 299 -15.70 -5.36 1.34
CA GLN A 299 -14.77 -5.72 0.28
C GLN A 299 -15.49 -6.45 -0.85
N GLU A 300 -15.00 -6.20 -2.06
CA GLU A 300 -15.26 -7.00 -3.25
C GLU A 300 -14.18 -8.10 -3.41
N GLY A 301 -12.94 -7.81 -3.00
CA GLY A 301 -11.85 -8.78 -2.96
C GLY A 301 -10.48 -8.13 -2.77
N VAL A 302 -9.44 -8.96 -2.81
CA VAL A 302 -8.04 -8.55 -2.85
C VAL A 302 -7.51 -8.68 -4.28
N TYR A 303 -6.74 -7.68 -4.70
CA TYR A 303 -6.22 -7.56 -6.06
C TYR A 303 -4.70 -7.43 -6.08
N VAL A 304 -4.10 -7.79 -7.22
CA VAL A 304 -2.67 -7.65 -7.49
C VAL A 304 -2.43 -6.82 -8.76
N SER A 305 -1.41 -5.96 -8.73
CA SER A 305 -0.86 -5.24 -9.88
C SER A 305 0.67 -5.35 -9.89
N PHE A 306 1.28 -5.26 -11.06
CA PHE A 306 2.72 -5.42 -11.27
C PHE A 306 3.30 -4.21 -12.00
N SER A 307 4.52 -3.82 -11.67
CA SER A 307 5.27 -2.81 -12.42
C SER A 307 6.77 -3.13 -12.45
N PRO A 308 7.47 -2.96 -13.59
CA PRO A 308 8.93 -3.00 -13.60
C PRO A 308 9.55 -1.79 -12.87
N GLU A 309 8.83 -0.68 -12.73
CA GLU A 309 9.34 0.58 -12.22
C GLU A 309 8.41 1.15 -11.12
N LEU A 310 8.97 1.40 -9.94
CA LEU A 310 8.21 1.84 -8.77
C LEU A 310 7.49 3.17 -9.01
N GLY A 311 8.19 4.14 -9.60
CA GLY A 311 7.73 5.52 -9.75
C GLY A 311 6.92 5.80 -11.01
N SER A 312 6.75 4.83 -11.91
CA SER A 312 6.06 5.05 -13.17
C SER A 312 4.55 4.84 -13.01
N ALA A 313 3.80 5.95 -13.03
CA ALA A 313 2.34 5.96 -12.91
C ALA A 313 1.63 5.10 -13.98
N GLU A 314 2.23 4.98 -15.16
CA GLU A 314 1.66 4.30 -16.32
C GLU A 314 2.12 2.84 -16.46
N ALA A 315 3.15 2.43 -15.72
CA ALA A 315 3.75 1.09 -15.85
C ALA A 315 3.02 0.01 -15.05
N TRP A 316 2.14 0.40 -14.13
CA TRP A 316 1.37 -0.53 -13.31
C TRP A 316 0.33 -1.27 -14.15
N SER A 317 0.35 -2.60 -14.10
CA SER A 317 -0.64 -3.43 -14.78
C SER A 317 -2.03 -3.19 -14.21
N LYS A 318 -3.07 -3.45 -15.00
CA LYS A 318 -4.45 -3.48 -14.50
C LYS A 318 -4.56 -4.43 -13.29
N PRO A 319 -5.19 -4.02 -12.17
CA PRO A 319 -5.37 -4.91 -11.02
C PRO A 319 -6.18 -6.17 -11.37
N VAL A 320 -5.71 -7.33 -10.93
CA VAL A 320 -6.35 -8.64 -11.11
C VAL A 320 -6.73 -9.23 -9.76
N LYS A 321 -7.96 -9.74 -9.61
CA LYS A 321 -8.44 -10.32 -8.35
C LYS A 321 -7.67 -11.60 -8.04
N ILE A 322 -7.24 -11.75 -6.78
CA ILE A 322 -6.54 -12.94 -6.28
C ILE A 322 -7.24 -13.59 -5.07
N VAL A 323 -8.10 -12.87 -4.35
CA VAL A 323 -8.96 -13.42 -3.28
C VAL A 323 -10.34 -12.79 -3.38
N ASP A 324 -11.40 -13.60 -3.30
CA ASP A 324 -12.77 -13.10 -3.32
C ASP A 324 -13.28 -12.70 -1.92
N ALA A 325 -14.17 -11.71 -1.84
CA ALA A 325 -14.74 -11.25 -0.58
C ALA A 325 -15.36 -12.36 0.29
N ARG A 326 -15.89 -13.44 -0.32
CA ARG A 326 -16.46 -14.58 0.43
C ARG A 326 -15.42 -15.36 1.25
N GLU A 327 -14.14 -15.25 0.89
CA GLU A 327 -13.03 -15.92 1.56
C GLU A 327 -12.41 -15.05 2.67
N LEU A 328 -12.71 -13.74 2.64
CA LEU A 328 -12.23 -12.77 3.61
C LEU A 328 -13.08 -12.79 4.89
N VAL A 329 -12.44 -12.46 6.00
CA VAL A 329 -13.15 -12.14 7.23
C VAL A 329 -13.84 -10.79 7.05
N LYS A 330 -15.12 -10.70 7.41
CA LYS A 330 -15.88 -9.44 7.30
C LYS A 330 -15.21 -8.33 8.13
N PHE A 331 -15.19 -7.11 7.60
CA PHE A 331 -14.61 -5.93 8.24
C PHE A 331 -13.13 -6.09 8.63
N LYS A 332 -12.38 -6.86 7.83
CA LYS A 332 -10.92 -6.98 7.91
C LYS A 332 -10.34 -6.62 6.55
N TRP A 333 -9.37 -5.72 6.56
CA TRP A 333 -8.79 -5.07 5.37
C TRP A 333 -7.26 -5.15 5.39
N TYR A 334 -6.60 -4.45 4.49
CA TYR A 334 -5.14 -4.33 4.43
C TYR A 334 -4.45 -5.64 4.02
N PRO A 335 -4.53 -6.02 2.73
CA PRO A 335 -3.76 -7.14 2.22
C PRO A 335 -2.28 -6.78 2.18
N GLN A 336 -1.45 -7.65 2.71
CA GLN A 336 -0.01 -7.47 2.75
C GLN A 336 0.68 -8.83 2.56
N VAL A 337 1.80 -8.85 1.86
CA VAL A 337 2.69 -10.02 1.87
C VAL A 337 3.72 -9.89 2.97
N VAL A 338 4.18 -11.02 3.49
CA VAL A 338 5.46 -11.10 4.22
C VAL A 338 6.26 -12.22 3.59
N GLY A 339 7.44 -11.88 3.05
CA GLY A 339 8.36 -12.90 2.58
C GLY A 339 8.90 -13.73 3.76
N GLN A 340 9.20 -15.00 3.49
CA GLN A 340 9.42 -16.02 4.52
C GLN A 340 10.89 -16.36 4.72
N ASP A 341 11.77 -15.95 3.80
CA ASP A 341 13.19 -16.28 3.87
C ASP A 341 13.96 -15.27 4.75
N ALA A 342 14.21 -15.67 6.00
CA ALA A 342 15.02 -14.89 6.94
C ALA A 342 16.49 -14.76 6.51
N ALA A 343 17.06 -15.74 5.82
CA ALA A 343 18.43 -15.68 5.34
C ALA A 343 18.57 -14.66 4.19
N ALA A 344 17.54 -14.55 3.35
CA ALA A 344 17.42 -13.48 2.35
C ALA A 344 16.90 -12.16 2.92
N ARG A 345 16.65 -12.08 4.24
CA ARG A 345 16.12 -10.91 4.95
C ARG A 345 14.83 -10.37 4.34
N GLU A 346 13.95 -11.28 3.93
CA GLU A 346 12.64 -10.91 3.41
C GLU A 346 11.75 -10.24 4.48
N THR A 347 10.82 -9.41 4.02
CA THR A 347 9.92 -8.59 4.85
C THR A 347 8.61 -8.34 4.09
N ASP A 348 7.83 -7.34 4.52
CA ASP A 348 6.72 -6.80 3.75
C ASP A 348 7.13 -5.97 2.52
N LYS A 349 8.40 -5.58 2.43
CA LYS A 349 8.95 -4.78 1.31
C LYS A 349 9.75 -5.63 0.31
N LEU A 350 10.08 -6.86 0.70
CA LEU A 350 10.91 -7.78 -0.08
C LEU A 350 10.37 -9.20 0.04
N ALA A 351 10.03 -9.81 -1.10
CA ALA A 351 9.57 -11.20 -1.13
C ALA A 351 10.08 -11.95 -2.37
N GLY A 352 10.26 -13.25 -2.25
CA GLY A 352 10.69 -14.13 -3.32
C GLY A 352 9.53 -14.73 -4.11
N ARG A 353 9.75 -15.92 -4.65
CA ARG A 353 8.74 -16.64 -5.44
C ARG A 353 7.51 -17.01 -4.61
N LYS A 354 7.72 -17.36 -3.34
CA LYS A 354 6.66 -17.75 -2.39
C LYS A 354 6.69 -16.82 -1.19
N ALA A 355 5.52 -16.38 -0.73
CA ALA A 355 5.36 -15.55 0.45
C ALA A 355 4.06 -15.90 1.19
N ARG A 356 3.87 -15.36 2.40
CA ARG A 356 2.59 -15.41 3.09
C ARG A 356 1.74 -14.20 2.72
N LEU A 357 0.47 -14.41 2.40
CA LEU A 357 -0.52 -13.36 2.25
C LEU A 357 -1.30 -13.20 3.56
N PHE A 358 -1.30 -11.98 4.09
CA PHE A 358 -2.06 -11.56 5.26
C PHE A 358 -3.16 -10.59 4.84
N VAL A 359 -4.29 -10.64 5.53
CA VAL A 359 -5.33 -9.60 5.51
C VAL A 359 -5.66 -9.28 6.96
N ALA A 360 -5.47 -8.02 7.35
CA ALA A 360 -5.59 -7.54 8.73
C ALA A 360 -4.74 -8.37 9.72
N GLY A 361 -3.53 -8.75 9.29
CA GLY A 361 -2.60 -9.55 10.07
C GLY A 361 -2.98 -11.01 10.27
N LEU A 362 -4.03 -11.50 9.61
CA LEU A 362 -4.39 -12.91 9.55
C LEU A 362 -4.01 -13.49 8.19
N SER A 363 -3.21 -14.56 8.17
CA SER A 363 -2.90 -15.32 6.97
C SER A 363 -3.60 -16.67 7.02
N ARG A 364 -4.34 -16.99 5.96
CA ARG A 364 -4.87 -18.33 5.65
C ARG A 364 -4.29 -18.85 4.34
N TRP A 365 -3.27 -18.17 3.81
CA TRP A 365 -2.82 -18.35 2.45
C TRP A 365 -1.32 -18.19 2.28
N GLU A 366 -0.78 -18.98 1.36
CA GLU A 366 0.46 -18.68 0.67
C GLU A 366 0.15 -18.04 -0.69
N ILE A 367 1.02 -17.15 -1.12
CA ILE A 367 0.99 -16.53 -2.45
C ILE A 367 2.25 -16.93 -3.21
N GLU A 368 2.08 -17.36 -4.45
CA GLU A 368 3.16 -17.74 -5.34
C GLU A 368 3.15 -16.90 -6.61
N PHE A 369 4.33 -16.45 -7.02
CA PHE A 369 4.53 -15.60 -8.18
C PHE A 369 5.12 -16.38 -9.36
N TYR A 370 4.61 -16.14 -10.55
CA TYR A 370 4.99 -16.82 -11.80
C TYR A 370 5.39 -15.80 -12.85
N LYS A 371 6.53 -16.03 -13.51
CA LYS A 371 6.97 -15.22 -14.64
C LYS A 371 6.07 -15.45 -15.87
N PRO A 372 6.07 -14.51 -16.84
CA PRO A 372 5.43 -14.71 -18.12
C PRO A 372 5.73 -16.08 -18.75
N GLY A 373 4.68 -16.85 -19.03
CA GLY A 373 4.77 -18.16 -19.67
C GLY A 373 5.16 -19.34 -18.77
N GLU A 374 5.34 -19.14 -17.46
CA GLU A 374 5.56 -20.27 -16.54
C GLU A 374 4.28 -21.07 -16.31
N THR A 375 4.41 -22.40 -16.29
CA THR A 375 3.31 -23.29 -15.97
C THR A 375 2.90 -23.11 -14.52
N LYS A 376 1.64 -22.74 -14.33
CA LYS A 376 0.99 -22.70 -13.02
C LYS A 376 0.57 -24.12 -12.66
N PRO A 377 0.81 -24.61 -11.43
CA PRO A 377 0.22 -25.85 -10.99
C PRO A 377 -1.30 -25.69 -11.04
N ALA A 378 -2.03 -26.75 -11.40
CA ALA A 378 -3.49 -26.72 -11.44
C ALA A 378 -4.06 -26.19 -10.11
N ALA A 379 -5.17 -25.47 -10.19
CA ALA A 379 -5.99 -25.22 -9.00
C ALA A 379 -6.53 -26.58 -8.55
N GLU A 380 -6.24 -26.97 -7.31
CA GLU A 380 -6.79 -28.18 -6.70
C GLU A 380 -8.27 -27.97 -6.31
#